data_AF-A0AAR2IYD3-F1
#
_entry.id   AF-A0AAR2IYD3-F1
#
_cell.length_a   1.000
_cell.length_b   1.000
_cell.length_c   1.000
_cell.angle_alpha   90.00
_cell.angle_beta   90.00
_cell.angle_gamma   90.00
#
_symmetry.space_group_name_H-M   'P 1'
#
loop_
_entity.id
_entity.type
_entity.pdbx_description
1 polymer ?
#
loop_
_entity_poly.entity_id
_entity_poly.type
_entity_poly.pdbx_seq_one_letter_code
_entity_poly.pdbx_strand_id
1 'polypeptide(L)'
;MNSNIKAYLIQCVCFIFFFILHNLYINRTLKSSLVFGLPATVSHMYHALTYATILEMQAMMTFDPEDILAAGNTMKDAQAELHAEVCYAECLLQRAALTFLQDENMISFIKGGIKVRNSYQIYKELHTVLKSSGYVHGDNHGHFEGGVKLGVGAFNLMLSLLPTRTLRLLEFVGFSGNKEFGLEQLQEGSAEQTFRSFLCNMLLLCYHTFMSFILEEIKGNLDAAIKRFEECCEAQQEWKQFHHMCYWELMWCFTYKRHWKMAYFYADLLSKENAWSKATYAYMKAAYLSMLSREECQTFGESEVALFRQVPGLKQKIAGKSLPTEKFAIRKARRYNVENPIPLPAPPLEMMYIWNGYTVIGKHRDLTEGMLKTLDEAQQKLEQHPRTEFSIDDQCVVSLLKGLCLKHLGHHEEAEHYFTLVLCNETQIKFDHYLVPNALLEHGLLCLEQGRREEAIKLLEMAKQNYKNYSMESRTHFRIQAALHKARATEQNGENSPSSP
;
A
#
# COMPACT_ATOMS: atom_id res chain seq x y z
N MET A 1 14.67 -1.18 -8.29
CA MET A 1 14.09 -0.09 -7.47
C MET A 1 12.71 0.31 -7.98
N ASN A 2 11.61 0.17 -7.25
CA ASN A 2 11.26 -0.80 -6.21
C ASN A 2 9.73 -0.99 -6.36
N SER A 3 9.27 -2.16 -6.83
CA SER A 3 7.84 -2.43 -7.06
C SER A 3 7.00 -2.34 -5.79
N ASN A 4 7.67 -2.38 -4.63
CA ASN A 4 7.07 -2.36 -3.30
C ASN A 4 6.70 -0.96 -2.81
N ILE A 5 7.36 0.10 -3.29
CA ILE A 5 6.91 1.49 -3.07
C ILE A 5 5.55 1.71 -3.77
N LYS A 6 5.30 1.01 -4.89
CA LYS A 6 4.01 1.06 -5.59
C LYS A 6 2.90 0.42 -4.75
N ALA A 7 3.14 -0.75 -4.18
CA ALA A 7 2.17 -1.42 -3.30
C ALA A 7 1.94 -0.61 -2.03
N TYR A 8 3.00 -0.08 -1.39
CA TYR A 8 2.88 0.74 -0.18
C TYR A 8 2.16 2.07 -0.43
N LEU A 9 2.51 2.85 -1.46
CA LEU A 9 1.82 4.12 -1.77
C LEU A 9 0.39 3.90 -2.27
N ILE A 10 0.13 2.90 -3.12
CA ILE A 10 -1.23 2.58 -3.58
C ILE A 10 -2.06 2.06 -2.40
N GLN A 11 -1.47 1.24 -1.52
CA GLN A 11 -2.15 0.75 -0.33
C GLN A 11 -2.38 1.90 0.65
N CYS A 12 -1.39 2.71 1.02
CA CYS A 12 -1.57 3.91 1.85
C CYS A 12 -2.63 4.84 1.30
N VAL A 13 -2.75 5.02 -0.02
CA VAL A 13 -3.70 5.97 -0.61
C VAL A 13 -5.07 5.39 -0.83
N CYS A 14 -5.17 4.15 -1.33
CA CYS A 14 -6.45 3.44 -1.30
C CYS A 14 -6.94 3.33 0.14
N PHE A 15 -6.04 3.19 1.12
CA PHE A 15 -6.33 3.18 2.53
C PHE A 15 -6.72 4.58 3.02
N ILE A 16 -6.03 5.66 2.68
CA ILE A 16 -6.42 7.03 3.06
C ILE A 16 -7.79 7.38 2.46
N PHE A 17 -8.01 7.11 1.18
CA PHE A 17 -9.30 7.37 0.51
C PHE A 17 -10.40 6.50 1.11
N PHE A 18 -10.16 5.20 1.29
CA PHE A 18 -11.09 4.27 1.92
C PHE A 18 -11.32 4.59 3.39
N PHE A 19 -10.32 5.02 4.13
CA PHE A 19 -10.37 5.31 5.57
C PHE A 19 -10.99 6.66 5.84
N ILE A 20 -10.80 7.66 4.98
CA ILE A 20 -11.57 8.92 5.00
C ILE A 20 -13.04 8.63 4.66
N LEU A 21 -13.33 7.90 3.57
CA LEU A 21 -14.71 7.54 3.19
C LEU A 21 -15.40 6.65 4.23
N HIS A 22 -14.69 5.66 4.78
CA HIS A 22 -15.21 4.72 5.76
C HIS A 22 -15.33 5.36 7.15
N ASN A 23 -14.41 6.23 7.58
CA ASN A 23 -14.59 6.97 8.84
C ASN A 23 -15.68 8.03 8.74
N LEU A 24 -15.87 8.69 7.58
CA LEU A 24 -17.05 9.53 7.35
C LEU A 24 -18.34 8.71 7.42
N TYR A 25 -18.34 7.49 6.85
CA TYR A 25 -19.49 6.59 6.92
C TYR A 25 -19.75 6.02 8.33
N ILE A 26 -18.71 5.80 9.14
CA ILE A 26 -18.80 5.21 10.49
C ILE A 26 -19.01 6.26 11.58
N ASN A 27 -18.67 7.53 11.35
CA ASN A 27 -18.92 8.57 12.35
C ASN A 27 -20.42 8.66 12.63
N ARG A 28 -20.82 8.36 13.87
CA ARG A 28 -22.23 8.31 14.32
C ARG A 28 -22.99 9.61 14.01
N THR A 29 -22.28 10.72 13.87
CA THR A 29 -22.79 12.06 13.54
C THR A 29 -23.34 12.19 12.12
N LEU A 30 -22.90 11.35 11.16
CA LEU A 30 -23.43 11.34 9.79
C LEU A 30 -24.68 10.47 9.63
N LYS A 31 -24.91 9.50 10.53
CA LYS A 31 -26.19 8.77 10.58
C LYS A 31 -27.37 9.70 10.93
N SER A 32 -27.15 10.72 11.76
CA SER A 32 -28.20 11.70 12.07
C SER A 32 -28.51 12.63 10.90
N SER A 33 -27.55 12.94 10.03
CA SER A 33 -27.77 13.81 8.86
C SER A 33 -28.23 13.06 7.61
N LEU A 34 -28.05 11.74 7.52
CA LEU A 34 -28.60 10.91 6.43
C LEU A 34 -30.04 10.41 6.69
N VAL A 35 -30.52 10.44 7.93
CA VAL A 35 -31.88 9.98 8.28
C VAL A 35 -32.95 11.07 8.08
N PHE A 36 -32.56 12.33 7.88
CA PHE A 36 -33.48 13.40 7.49
C PHE A 36 -33.01 14.10 6.21
N GLY A 37 -33.49 13.61 5.06
CA GLY A 37 -33.58 14.42 3.84
C GLY A 37 -32.92 13.82 2.61
N LEU A 38 -33.60 12.89 1.92
CA LEU A 38 -33.50 12.71 0.48
C LEU A 38 -34.85 12.17 -0.04
N PRO A 39 -35.56 12.88 -0.95
CA PRO A 39 -36.83 12.41 -1.51
C PRO A 39 -36.64 11.27 -2.53
N ALA A 40 -37.70 10.50 -2.74
CA ALA A 40 -37.82 9.37 -3.65
C ALA A 40 -37.76 9.76 -5.15
N THR A 41 -36.61 10.23 -5.66
CA THR A 41 -36.44 10.66 -7.07
C THR A 41 -35.60 9.70 -7.93
N VAL A 42 -35.18 8.55 -7.41
CA VAL A 42 -34.27 7.60 -8.10
C VAL A 42 -34.92 6.88 -9.30
N SER A 43 -36.21 7.09 -9.58
CA SER A 43 -36.91 6.49 -10.73
C SER A 43 -36.73 7.23 -12.07
N HIS A 44 -36.17 8.45 -12.09
CA HIS A 44 -36.11 9.26 -13.32
C HIS A 44 -34.85 9.03 -14.20
N MET A 45 -33.75 8.53 -13.62
CA MET A 45 -32.42 8.60 -14.26
C MET A 45 -32.24 7.71 -15.51
N TYR A 46 -32.85 6.53 -15.57
CA TYR A 46 -32.71 5.60 -16.72
C TYR A 46 -33.74 5.84 -17.85
N HIS A 47 -34.90 6.41 -17.52
CA HIS A 47 -35.91 6.82 -18.51
C HIS A 47 -35.47 8.07 -19.28
N ALA A 48 -34.81 9.02 -18.60
CA ALA A 48 -34.31 10.24 -19.21
C ALA A 48 -33.24 9.96 -20.30
N LEU A 49 -32.25 9.11 -20.00
CA LEU A 49 -31.17 8.76 -20.94
C LEU A 49 -31.69 8.07 -22.21
N THR A 50 -32.65 7.14 -22.06
CA THR A 50 -33.23 6.42 -23.21
C THR A 50 -34.12 7.33 -24.05
N TYR A 51 -34.86 8.25 -23.42
CA TYR A 51 -35.74 9.21 -24.09
C TYR A 51 -34.94 10.31 -24.82
N ALA A 52 -33.85 10.79 -24.22
CA ALA A 52 -32.95 11.79 -24.82
C ALA A 52 -32.30 11.28 -26.11
N THR A 53 -31.79 10.04 -26.12
CA THR A 53 -31.20 9.43 -27.32
C THR A 53 -32.22 9.24 -28.45
N ILE A 54 -33.50 8.97 -28.12
CA ILE A 54 -34.58 8.84 -29.12
C ILE A 54 -34.93 10.20 -29.74
N LEU A 55 -35.02 11.26 -28.94
CA LEU A 55 -35.32 12.61 -29.41
C LEU A 55 -34.18 13.22 -30.24
N GLU A 56 -32.93 12.92 -29.91
CA GLU A 56 -31.75 13.36 -30.65
C GLU A 56 -31.67 12.68 -32.04
N MET A 57 -32.02 11.40 -32.11
CA MET A 57 -32.20 10.70 -33.39
C MET A 57 -33.37 11.28 -34.21
N GLN A 58 -34.42 11.77 -33.57
CA GLN A 58 -35.60 12.35 -34.23
C GLN A 58 -35.29 13.75 -34.82
N ALA A 59 -34.61 14.62 -34.07
CA ALA A 59 -34.22 15.97 -34.51
C ALA A 59 -33.22 15.95 -35.70
N MET A 60 -32.29 14.98 -35.72
CA MET A 60 -31.37 14.78 -36.86
C MET A 60 -32.08 14.28 -38.13
N MET A 61 -33.27 13.68 -38.00
CA MET A 61 -34.06 13.20 -39.13
C MET A 61 -35.09 14.22 -39.64
N THR A 62 -35.56 15.16 -38.81
CA THR A 62 -36.68 16.07 -39.14
C THR A 62 -36.28 17.51 -39.48
N PHE A 63 -35.14 18.01 -38.98
CA PHE A 63 -34.71 19.41 -39.16
C PHE A 63 -35.77 20.47 -38.74
N ASP A 64 -36.63 20.16 -37.78
CA ASP A 64 -37.67 21.07 -37.28
C ASP A 64 -37.11 22.06 -36.21
N PRO A 65 -37.35 23.38 -36.34
CA PRO A 65 -36.89 24.38 -35.36
C PRO A 65 -37.39 24.21 -33.92
N GLU A 66 -38.58 23.62 -33.68
CA GLU A 66 -39.08 23.37 -32.32
C GLU A 66 -38.37 22.18 -31.66
N ASP A 67 -38.01 21.15 -32.43
CA ASP A 67 -37.24 19.99 -31.97
C ASP A 67 -35.78 20.39 -31.61
N ILE A 68 -35.21 21.37 -32.33
CA ILE A 68 -33.88 21.94 -32.04
C ILE A 68 -33.89 22.77 -30.75
N LEU A 69 -34.97 23.50 -30.47
CA LEU A 69 -35.16 24.27 -29.23
C LEU A 69 -35.42 23.36 -28.02
N ALA A 70 -36.13 22.24 -28.21
CA ALA A 70 -36.29 21.21 -27.20
C ALA A 70 -34.96 20.52 -26.87
N ALA A 71 -34.13 20.19 -27.87
CA ALA A 71 -32.77 19.69 -27.67
C ALA A 71 -31.84 20.71 -26.96
N GLY A 72 -32.02 22.01 -27.21
CA GLY A 72 -31.30 23.08 -26.51
C GLY A 72 -31.64 23.20 -25.02
N ASN A 73 -32.86 22.85 -24.62
CA ASN A 73 -33.26 22.83 -23.20
C ASN A 73 -32.76 21.58 -22.46
N THR A 74 -32.42 20.49 -23.16
CA THR A 74 -31.82 19.26 -22.61
C THR A 74 -30.40 19.49 -22.06
N MET A 75 -29.74 20.62 -22.36
CA MET A 75 -28.44 20.98 -21.77
C MET A 75 -28.51 21.23 -20.26
N LYS A 76 -29.69 21.51 -19.68
CA LYS A 76 -29.86 21.56 -18.22
C LYS A 76 -29.80 20.16 -17.57
N ASP A 77 -30.14 19.12 -18.31
CA ASP A 77 -30.06 17.72 -17.86
C ASP A 77 -28.67 17.10 -18.12
N ALA A 78 -27.94 17.59 -19.14
CA ALA A 78 -26.55 17.19 -19.40
C ALA A 78 -25.63 17.38 -18.19
N GLN A 79 -25.90 18.39 -17.36
CA GLN A 79 -25.15 18.62 -16.13
C GLN A 79 -25.40 17.55 -15.05
N ALA A 80 -26.64 17.05 -14.96
CA ALA A 80 -26.97 15.93 -14.08
C ALA A 80 -26.33 14.63 -14.58
N GLU A 81 -26.26 14.44 -15.90
CA GLU A 81 -25.54 13.31 -16.53
C GLU A 81 -24.02 13.39 -16.27
N LEU A 82 -23.41 14.56 -16.44
CA LEU A 82 -21.99 14.79 -16.13
C LEU A 82 -21.68 14.56 -14.64
N HIS A 83 -22.60 14.95 -13.75
CA HIS A 83 -22.49 14.65 -12.33
C HIS A 83 -22.61 13.14 -12.03
N ALA A 84 -23.48 12.42 -12.75
CA ALA A 84 -23.61 10.98 -12.63
C ALA A 84 -22.33 10.26 -13.08
N GLU A 85 -21.65 10.75 -14.11
CA GLU A 85 -20.35 10.23 -14.55
C GLU A 85 -19.25 10.41 -13.48
N VAL A 86 -19.22 11.57 -12.79
CA VAL A 86 -18.36 11.75 -11.60
C VAL A 86 -18.67 10.69 -10.54
N CYS A 87 -19.93 10.51 -10.19
CA CYS A 87 -20.33 9.52 -9.18
C CYS A 87 -19.98 8.09 -9.60
N TYR A 88 -20.11 7.78 -10.89
CA TYR A 88 -19.74 6.48 -11.45
C TYR A 88 -18.21 6.26 -11.38
N ALA A 89 -17.41 7.27 -11.71
CA ALA A 89 -15.96 7.23 -11.57
C ALA A 89 -15.51 7.04 -10.12
N GLU A 90 -16.17 7.68 -9.15
CA GLU A 90 -15.96 7.48 -7.70
C GLU A 90 -16.31 6.04 -7.28
N CYS A 91 -17.45 5.52 -7.74
CA CYS A 91 -17.87 4.14 -7.47
C CYS A 91 -16.88 3.11 -8.03
N LEU A 92 -16.31 3.37 -9.22
CA LEU A 92 -15.27 2.50 -9.79
C LEU A 92 -14.03 2.43 -8.89
N LEU A 93 -13.61 3.55 -8.29
CA LEU A 93 -12.49 3.58 -7.34
C LEU A 93 -12.81 2.81 -6.06
N GLN A 94 -14.00 3.02 -5.49
CA GLN A 94 -14.43 2.27 -4.30
C GLN A 94 -14.49 0.77 -4.56
N ARG A 95 -15.01 0.35 -5.73
CA ARG A 95 -15.04 -1.05 -6.15
C ARG A 95 -13.63 -1.60 -6.40
N ALA A 96 -12.71 -0.80 -6.93
CA ALA A 96 -11.32 -1.20 -7.08
C ALA A 96 -10.67 -1.46 -5.71
N ALA A 97 -10.86 -0.56 -4.76
CA ALA A 97 -10.37 -0.71 -3.39
C ALA A 97 -10.93 -1.99 -2.73
N LEU A 98 -12.23 -2.24 -2.83
CA LEU A 98 -12.84 -3.48 -2.33
C LEU A 98 -12.28 -4.73 -3.03
N THR A 99 -12.01 -4.67 -4.33
CA THR A 99 -11.42 -5.79 -5.08
C THR A 99 -10.01 -6.11 -4.54
N PHE A 100 -9.21 -5.09 -4.23
CA PHE A 100 -7.87 -5.28 -3.65
C PHE A 100 -7.92 -5.83 -2.21
N LEU A 101 -8.95 -5.48 -1.44
CA LEU A 101 -9.15 -5.98 -0.07
C LEU A 101 -9.71 -7.41 -0.05
N GLN A 102 -10.57 -7.76 -1.01
CA GLN A 102 -11.29 -9.02 -1.01
C GLN A 102 -10.49 -10.18 -1.58
N ASP A 103 -9.64 -10.00 -2.60
CA ASP A 103 -8.91 -11.13 -3.18
C ASP A 103 -7.44 -10.81 -3.47
N GLU A 104 -6.56 -11.66 -2.91
CA GLU A 104 -5.11 -11.53 -3.02
C GLU A 104 -4.54 -12.17 -4.30
N ASN A 105 -5.41 -12.65 -5.21
CA ASN A 105 -4.98 -13.30 -6.44
C ASN A 105 -4.74 -12.28 -7.56
N MET A 106 -3.87 -12.65 -8.50
CA MET A 106 -3.45 -11.80 -9.62
C MET A 106 -4.63 -11.32 -10.47
N ILE A 107 -5.66 -12.15 -10.65
CA ILE A 107 -6.85 -11.83 -11.44
C ILE A 107 -7.61 -10.66 -10.80
N SER A 108 -7.75 -10.66 -9.48
CA SER A 108 -8.46 -9.60 -8.75
C SER A 108 -7.68 -8.30 -8.77
N PHE A 109 -6.35 -8.37 -8.69
CA PHE A 109 -5.49 -7.21 -8.87
C PHE A 109 -5.65 -6.58 -10.27
N ILE A 110 -5.66 -7.39 -11.34
CA ILE A 110 -5.90 -6.92 -12.71
C ILE A 110 -7.28 -6.27 -12.83
N LYS A 111 -8.33 -6.93 -12.31
CA LYS A 111 -9.70 -6.39 -12.31
C LYS A 111 -9.80 -5.06 -11.57
N GLY A 112 -9.13 -4.93 -10.42
CA GLY A 112 -9.05 -3.68 -9.68
C GLY A 112 -8.33 -2.58 -10.48
N GLY A 113 -7.19 -2.91 -11.09
CA GLY A 113 -6.42 -2.00 -11.95
C GLY A 113 -7.21 -1.47 -13.15
N ILE A 114 -8.00 -2.33 -13.82
CA ILE A 114 -8.89 -1.92 -14.93
C ILE A 114 -9.92 -0.89 -14.45
N LYS A 115 -10.51 -1.07 -13.26
CA LYS A 115 -11.47 -0.11 -12.69
C LYS A 115 -10.84 1.24 -12.39
N VAL A 116 -9.62 1.24 -11.84
CA VAL A 116 -8.84 2.48 -11.61
C VAL A 116 -8.56 3.18 -12.95
N ARG A 117 -8.17 2.44 -13.99
CA ARG A 117 -7.93 2.99 -15.33
C ARG A 117 -9.20 3.61 -15.93
N ASN A 118 -10.33 2.93 -15.84
CA ASN A 118 -11.59 3.45 -16.37
C ASN A 118 -12.00 4.74 -15.66
N SER A 119 -11.90 4.76 -14.32
CA SER A 119 -12.15 5.98 -13.53
C SER A 119 -11.24 7.13 -13.96
N TYR A 120 -9.95 6.87 -14.15
CA TYR A 120 -9.00 7.89 -14.60
C TYR A 120 -9.36 8.47 -15.98
N GLN A 121 -9.76 7.64 -16.95
CA GLN A 121 -10.16 8.14 -18.28
C GLN A 121 -11.41 9.01 -18.20
N ILE A 122 -12.42 8.59 -17.42
CA ILE A 122 -13.63 9.39 -17.21
C ILE A 122 -13.28 10.77 -16.66
N TYR A 123 -12.45 10.86 -15.61
CA TYR A 123 -12.04 12.15 -15.07
C TYR A 123 -11.28 13.02 -16.08
N LYS A 124 -10.47 12.42 -16.96
CA LYS A 124 -9.75 13.15 -18.01
C LYS A 124 -10.71 13.73 -19.06
N GLU A 125 -11.73 12.97 -19.43
CA GLU A 125 -12.79 13.41 -20.35
C GLU A 125 -13.62 14.53 -19.72
N LEU A 126 -14.10 14.35 -18.49
CA LEU A 126 -14.86 15.37 -17.76
C LEU A 126 -14.08 16.66 -17.54
N HIS A 127 -12.75 16.56 -17.31
CA HIS A 127 -11.87 17.73 -17.23
C HIS A 127 -11.77 18.50 -18.55
N THR A 128 -11.78 17.77 -19.68
CA THR A 128 -11.77 18.38 -21.01
C THR A 128 -13.10 19.11 -21.27
N VAL A 129 -14.22 18.51 -20.87
CA VAL A 129 -15.54 19.14 -20.93
C VAL A 129 -15.58 20.41 -20.08
N LEU A 130 -15.07 20.36 -18.84
CA LEU A 130 -15.00 21.51 -17.93
C LEU A 130 -14.21 22.69 -18.52
N LYS A 131 -13.16 22.41 -19.30
CA LYS A 131 -12.34 23.42 -19.99
C LYS A 131 -12.91 23.89 -21.33
N SER A 132 -13.97 23.26 -21.83
CA SER A 132 -14.54 23.58 -23.13
C SER A 132 -15.34 24.89 -23.08
N SER A 133 -15.34 25.65 -24.19
CA SER A 133 -16.10 26.89 -24.31
C SER A 133 -17.62 26.70 -24.29
N GLY A 134 -18.10 25.46 -24.40
CA GLY A 134 -19.51 25.10 -24.36
C GLY A 134 -20.04 24.77 -22.95
N TYR A 135 -19.17 24.76 -21.93
CA TYR A 135 -19.60 24.52 -20.55
C TYR A 135 -20.27 25.77 -19.96
N VAL A 136 -21.46 25.60 -19.39
CA VAL A 136 -22.25 26.67 -18.78
C VAL A 136 -22.60 26.29 -17.35
N HIS A 137 -22.42 27.23 -16.41
CA HIS A 137 -22.73 27.02 -15.00
C HIS A 137 -24.25 27.00 -14.76
N GLY A 138 -24.82 25.81 -14.54
CA GLY A 138 -26.18 25.65 -14.00
C GLY A 138 -26.20 25.51 -12.48
N ASP A 139 -27.39 25.27 -11.91
CA ASP A 139 -27.66 25.36 -10.46
C ASP A 139 -26.84 24.40 -9.59
N ASN A 140 -26.25 23.34 -10.16
CA ASN A 140 -25.43 22.33 -9.46
C ASN A 140 -23.96 22.27 -9.93
N HIS A 141 -23.42 23.33 -10.56
CA HIS A 141 -22.09 23.30 -11.19
C HIS A 141 -20.98 23.02 -10.18
N GLY A 142 -21.07 23.61 -8.99
CA GLY A 142 -20.14 23.37 -7.90
C GLY A 142 -19.94 21.90 -7.53
N HIS A 143 -21.00 21.09 -7.57
CA HIS A 143 -20.91 19.66 -7.29
C HIS A 143 -20.22 18.85 -8.39
N PHE A 144 -20.40 19.24 -9.65
CA PHE A 144 -19.70 18.65 -10.79
C PHE A 144 -18.25 19.10 -10.83
N GLU A 145 -18.00 20.41 -10.82
CA GLU A 145 -16.66 21.00 -10.88
C GLU A 145 -15.78 20.54 -9.72
N GLY A 146 -16.31 20.62 -8.49
CA GLY A 146 -15.62 20.14 -7.30
C GLY A 146 -15.27 18.65 -7.39
N GLY A 147 -16.10 17.84 -8.05
CA GLY A 147 -15.83 16.42 -8.27
C GLY A 147 -14.82 16.12 -9.35
N VAL A 148 -14.87 16.84 -10.47
CA VAL A 148 -13.84 16.76 -11.51
C VAL A 148 -12.48 17.18 -10.93
N LYS A 149 -12.42 18.33 -10.23
CA LYS A 149 -11.22 18.84 -9.55
C LYS A 149 -10.69 17.87 -8.50
N LEU A 150 -11.57 17.26 -7.69
CA LEU A 150 -11.21 16.21 -6.72
C LEU A 150 -10.54 15.02 -7.41
N GLY A 151 -11.18 14.45 -8.43
CA GLY A 151 -10.66 13.27 -9.12
C GLY A 151 -9.38 13.54 -9.89
N VAL A 152 -9.36 14.59 -10.72
CA VAL A 152 -8.18 15.01 -11.50
C VAL A 152 -7.02 15.35 -10.59
N GLY A 153 -7.28 16.12 -9.53
CA GLY A 153 -6.29 16.51 -8.53
C GLY A 153 -5.71 15.30 -7.80
N ALA A 154 -6.57 14.40 -7.31
CA ALA A 154 -6.17 13.17 -6.65
C ALA A 154 -5.32 12.28 -7.56
N PHE A 155 -5.75 12.02 -8.80
CA PHE A 155 -4.99 11.18 -9.74
C PHE A 155 -3.63 11.78 -10.10
N ASN A 156 -3.58 13.07 -10.42
CA ASN A 156 -2.33 13.73 -10.79
C ASN A 156 -1.33 13.74 -9.63
N LEU A 157 -1.80 14.10 -8.44
CA LEU A 157 -1.00 14.04 -7.23
C LEU A 157 -0.51 12.61 -7.00
N MET A 158 -1.40 11.62 -7.03
CA MET A 158 -1.04 10.25 -6.72
C MET A 158 -0.05 9.61 -7.69
N LEU A 159 -0.25 9.84 -8.99
CA LEU A 159 0.66 9.35 -10.02
C LEU A 159 2.02 10.03 -9.92
N SER A 160 2.07 11.32 -9.54
CA SER A 160 3.34 12.06 -9.37
C SER A 160 4.20 11.54 -8.22
N LEU A 161 3.59 10.91 -7.20
CA LEU A 161 4.33 10.31 -6.08
C LEU A 161 4.96 8.96 -6.43
N LEU A 162 4.62 8.39 -7.60
CA LEU A 162 5.24 7.16 -8.07
C LEU A 162 6.68 7.42 -8.54
N PRO A 163 7.61 6.47 -8.34
CA PRO A 163 8.96 6.59 -8.86
C PRO A 163 8.97 6.80 -10.39
N THR A 164 9.85 7.67 -10.90
CA THR A 164 9.87 8.12 -12.31
C THR A 164 9.79 6.97 -13.35
N ARG A 165 10.50 5.86 -13.12
CA ARG A 165 10.45 4.70 -14.03
C ARG A 165 9.09 4.01 -14.09
N THR A 166 8.33 4.08 -13.00
CA THR A 166 6.97 3.55 -12.91
C THR A 166 6.00 4.44 -13.63
N LEU A 167 6.12 5.76 -13.40
CA LEU A 167 5.29 6.74 -14.05
C LEU A 167 5.44 6.61 -15.57
N ARG A 168 6.67 6.49 -16.10
CA ARG A 168 6.92 6.24 -17.53
C ARG A 168 6.21 5.01 -18.11
N LEU A 169 6.11 3.92 -17.34
CA LEU A 169 5.40 2.72 -17.78
C LEU A 169 3.87 2.93 -17.78
N LEU A 170 3.36 3.72 -16.84
CA LEU A 170 1.94 4.06 -16.77
C LEU A 170 1.57 5.12 -17.82
N GLU A 171 2.48 6.04 -18.15
CA GLU A 171 2.37 7.01 -19.25
C GLU A 171 2.17 6.33 -20.59
N PHE A 172 2.88 5.22 -20.85
CA PHE A 172 2.66 4.40 -22.04
C PHE A 172 1.22 3.87 -22.15
N VAL A 173 0.56 3.61 -21.01
CA VAL A 173 -0.83 3.11 -20.95
C VAL A 173 -1.85 4.26 -20.87
N GLY A 174 -1.36 5.51 -20.89
CA GLY A 174 -2.17 6.74 -20.94
C GLY A 174 -2.39 7.43 -19.60
N PHE A 175 -1.68 7.03 -18.52
CA PHE A 175 -1.71 7.73 -17.24
C PHE A 175 -0.62 8.78 -17.14
N SER A 176 -0.94 9.99 -16.73
CA SER A 176 0.04 11.05 -16.48
C SER A 176 -0.17 11.62 -15.09
N GLY A 177 0.92 12.00 -14.43
CA GLY A 177 0.87 12.63 -13.11
C GLY A 177 1.73 13.87 -13.06
N ASN A 178 1.14 15.01 -12.69
CA ASN A 178 1.84 16.25 -12.40
C ASN A 178 1.47 16.71 -10.99
N LYS A 179 2.48 16.84 -10.12
CA LYS A 179 2.26 17.15 -8.70
C LYS A 179 1.66 18.54 -8.52
N GLU A 180 2.28 19.54 -9.14
CA GLU A 180 1.90 20.95 -9.02
C GLU A 180 0.47 21.16 -9.51
N PHE A 181 0.16 20.62 -10.69
CA PHE A 181 -1.19 20.65 -11.25
C PHE A 181 -2.19 19.89 -10.37
N GLY A 182 -1.80 18.74 -9.82
CA GLY A 182 -2.64 17.98 -8.90
C GLY A 182 -3.02 18.78 -7.64
N LEU A 183 -2.06 19.49 -7.05
CA LEU A 183 -2.28 20.35 -5.88
C LEU A 183 -3.13 21.57 -6.21
N GLU A 184 -2.88 22.22 -7.35
CA GLU A 184 -3.68 23.35 -7.84
C GLU A 184 -5.15 22.96 -8.01
N GLN A 185 -5.44 21.82 -8.66
CA GLN A 185 -6.81 21.35 -8.85
C GLN A 185 -7.50 21.02 -7.52
N LEU A 186 -6.79 20.43 -6.55
CA LEU A 186 -7.35 20.19 -5.22
C LEU A 186 -7.63 21.50 -4.47
N GLN A 187 -6.77 22.52 -4.59
CA GLN A 187 -6.96 23.84 -3.99
C GLN A 187 -8.16 24.57 -4.60
N GLU A 188 -8.29 24.56 -5.93
CA GLU A 188 -9.48 25.11 -6.59
C GLU A 188 -10.75 24.35 -6.22
N GLY A 189 -10.66 23.01 -6.11
CA GLY A 189 -11.80 22.16 -5.75
C GLY A 189 -12.25 22.35 -4.30
N SER A 190 -11.39 22.89 -3.45
CA SER A 190 -11.69 23.14 -2.03
C SER A 190 -12.31 24.51 -1.74
N ALA A 191 -12.43 25.38 -2.75
CA ALA A 191 -12.91 26.75 -2.58
C ALA A 191 -14.41 26.84 -2.21
N GLU A 192 -15.21 25.85 -2.60
CA GLU A 192 -16.65 25.85 -2.35
C GLU A 192 -17.06 25.16 -1.03
N GLN A 193 -18.32 25.30 -0.64
CA GLN A 193 -18.90 24.67 0.56
C GLN A 193 -19.65 23.37 0.21
N THR A 194 -18.99 22.47 -0.52
CA THR A 194 -19.56 21.15 -0.89
C THR A 194 -18.86 20.01 -0.15
N PHE A 195 -19.50 18.84 -0.09
CA PHE A 195 -18.86 17.62 0.41
C PHE A 195 -17.56 17.28 -0.32
N ARG A 196 -17.49 17.53 -1.64
CA ARG A 196 -16.28 17.27 -2.44
C ARG A 196 -15.17 18.27 -2.14
N SER A 197 -15.52 19.52 -1.84
CA SER A 197 -14.57 20.52 -1.36
C SER A 197 -13.96 20.15 -0.02
N PHE A 198 -14.75 19.57 0.89
CA PHE A 198 -14.23 18.96 2.11
C PHE A 198 -13.25 17.80 1.82
N LEU A 199 -13.57 16.90 0.87
CA LEU A 199 -12.66 15.82 0.47
C LEU A 199 -11.36 16.34 -0.17
N CYS A 200 -11.42 17.41 -0.97
CA CYS A 200 -10.23 18.08 -1.50
C CYS A 200 -9.34 18.61 -0.37
N ASN A 201 -9.91 19.30 0.61
CA ASN A 201 -9.19 19.77 1.80
C ASN A 201 -8.57 18.62 2.60
N MET A 202 -9.28 17.49 2.76
CA MET A 202 -8.75 16.30 3.43
C MET A 202 -7.57 15.69 2.68
N LEU A 203 -7.62 15.63 1.35
CA LEU A 203 -6.50 15.13 0.54
C LEU A 203 -5.29 16.07 0.59
N LEU A 204 -5.50 17.38 0.51
CA LEU A 204 -4.43 18.37 0.68
C LEU A 204 -3.78 18.25 2.05
N LEU A 205 -4.59 18.18 3.11
CA LEU A 205 -4.11 17.98 4.47
C LEU A 205 -3.29 16.70 4.57
N CYS A 206 -3.85 15.57 4.14
CA CYS A 206 -3.17 14.28 4.18
C CYS A 206 -1.86 14.27 3.35
N TYR A 207 -1.85 14.95 2.21
CA TYR A 207 -0.63 15.11 1.44
C TYR A 207 0.47 15.84 2.21
N HIS A 208 0.13 16.99 2.78
CA HIS A 208 1.08 17.86 3.46
C HIS A 208 1.51 17.35 4.84
N THR A 209 0.65 16.58 5.54
CA THR A 209 0.88 16.14 6.93
C THR A 209 1.19 14.66 7.08
N PHE A 210 1.11 13.85 6.03
CA PHE A 210 1.34 12.41 6.14
C PHE A 210 2.15 11.85 4.98
N MET A 211 1.71 12.08 3.74
CA MET A 211 2.38 11.52 2.56
C MET A 211 3.77 12.12 2.35
N SER A 212 3.93 13.42 2.61
CA SER A 212 5.23 14.10 2.59
C SER A 212 6.23 13.47 3.58
N PHE A 213 5.77 13.02 4.74
CA PHE A 213 6.61 12.47 5.80
C PHE A 213 6.97 11.01 5.56
N ILE A 214 6.01 10.20 5.06
CA ILE A 214 6.30 8.84 4.57
C ILE A 214 7.38 8.89 3.48
N LEU A 215 7.37 9.89 2.61
CA LEU A 215 8.42 10.03 1.60
C LEU A 215 9.79 10.30 2.23
N GLU A 216 9.87 11.06 3.32
CA GLU A 216 11.12 11.27 4.07
C GLU A 216 11.59 9.98 4.75
N GLU A 217 10.68 9.21 5.35
CA GLU A 217 10.98 7.88 5.89
C GLU A 217 11.52 6.96 4.80
N ILE A 218 10.82 6.88 3.65
CA ILE A 218 11.26 6.06 2.51
C ILE A 218 12.63 6.52 2.01
N LYS A 219 12.95 7.82 2.06
CA LYS A 219 14.28 8.36 1.74
C LYS A 219 15.36 8.00 2.77
N GLY A 220 14.96 7.53 3.95
CA GLY A 220 15.85 7.19 5.06
C GLY A 220 16.11 8.34 6.02
N ASN A 221 15.45 9.49 5.83
CA ASN A 221 15.56 10.67 6.69
C ASN A 221 14.70 10.50 7.96
N LEU A 222 15.01 9.48 8.77
CA LEU A 222 14.16 9.02 9.87
C LEU A 222 13.95 10.09 10.94
N ASP A 223 14.97 10.86 11.32
CA ASP A 223 14.83 11.88 12.36
C ASP A 223 13.89 13.02 11.96
N ALA A 224 13.92 13.40 10.67
CA ALA A 224 12.99 14.37 10.12
C ALA A 224 11.56 13.81 10.07
N ALA A 225 11.40 12.54 9.67
CA ALA A 225 10.09 11.88 9.64
C ALA A 225 9.49 11.76 11.05
N ILE A 226 10.26 11.30 12.04
CA ILE A 226 9.85 11.18 13.44
C ILE A 226 9.34 12.52 13.97
N LYS A 227 10.17 13.57 13.86
CA LYS A 227 9.82 14.91 14.34
C LYS A 227 8.49 15.40 13.75
N ARG A 228 8.28 15.17 12.46
CA ARG A 228 7.07 15.62 11.76
C ARG A 228 5.83 14.82 12.16
N PHE A 229 5.95 13.52 12.35
CA PHE A 229 4.83 12.70 12.84
C PHE A 229 4.46 13.05 14.28
N GLU A 230 5.44 13.29 15.15
CA GLU A 230 5.22 13.76 16.52
C GLU A 230 4.53 15.13 16.55
N GLU A 231 5.05 16.13 15.82
CA GLU A 231 4.43 17.46 15.69
C GLU A 231 2.97 17.38 15.22
N CYS A 232 2.66 16.45 14.30
CA CYS A 232 1.30 16.25 13.81
C CYS A 232 0.37 15.59 14.83
N CYS A 233 0.88 14.66 15.63
CA CYS A 233 0.14 14.09 16.76
C CYS A 233 -0.09 15.10 17.88
N GLU A 234 0.78 16.09 18.05
CA GLU A 234 0.63 17.15 19.04
C GLU A 234 -0.36 18.24 18.58
N ALA A 235 -0.40 18.52 17.28
CA ALA A 235 -1.19 19.62 16.71
C ALA A 235 -2.72 19.43 16.81
N GLN A 236 -3.22 18.19 16.99
CA GLN A 236 -4.65 17.90 17.07
C GLN A 236 -4.91 16.70 17.98
N GLN A 237 -6.09 16.59 18.60
CA GLN A 237 -6.49 15.42 19.42
C GLN A 237 -7.86 14.84 19.06
N GLU A 238 -8.56 15.45 18.10
CA GLU A 238 -9.92 15.09 17.71
C GLU A 238 -9.94 13.83 16.82
N TRP A 239 -8.97 13.71 15.90
CA TRP A 239 -8.91 12.62 14.94
C TRP A 239 -7.88 11.56 15.33
N LYS A 240 -8.25 10.73 16.32
CA LYS A 240 -7.41 9.64 16.86
C LYS A 240 -6.93 8.66 15.80
N GLN A 241 -7.75 8.43 14.78
CA GLN A 241 -7.43 7.53 13.69
C GLN A 241 -6.24 8.01 12.84
N PHE A 242 -6.06 9.33 12.71
CA PHE A 242 -4.86 9.90 12.09
C PHE A 242 -3.64 9.68 12.98
N HIS A 243 -3.78 9.79 14.30
CA HIS A 243 -2.70 9.42 15.22
C HIS A 243 -2.29 7.97 15.06
N HIS A 244 -3.25 7.05 14.86
CA HIS A 244 -2.92 5.65 14.62
C HIS A 244 -2.11 5.45 13.33
N MET A 245 -2.35 6.25 12.29
CA MET A 245 -1.49 6.25 11.10
C MET A 245 -0.08 6.74 11.44
N CYS A 246 0.05 7.84 12.17
CA CYS A 246 1.37 8.34 12.61
C CYS A 246 2.10 7.35 13.52
N TYR A 247 1.40 6.71 14.47
CA TYR A 247 1.96 5.71 15.38
C TYR A 247 2.50 4.50 14.62
N TRP A 248 1.85 4.11 13.52
CA TRP A 248 2.33 3.04 12.66
C TRP A 248 3.67 3.38 12.00
N GLU A 249 3.80 4.58 11.42
CA GLU A 249 5.05 5.02 10.79
C GLU A 249 6.15 5.27 11.85
N LEU A 250 5.80 5.86 13.00
CA LEU A 250 6.72 6.05 14.14
C LEU A 250 7.26 4.72 14.67
N MET A 251 6.40 3.71 14.81
CA MET A 251 6.81 2.35 15.19
C MET A 251 7.90 1.81 14.25
N TRP A 252 7.75 1.99 12.93
CA TRP A 252 8.76 1.56 11.95
C TRP A 252 10.02 2.43 11.97
N CYS A 253 9.90 3.76 12.08
CA CYS A 253 11.05 4.64 12.23
C CYS A 253 11.93 4.25 13.43
N PHE A 254 11.32 4.00 14.59
CA PHE A 254 12.05 3.54 15.77
C PHE A 254 12.56 2.11 15.64
N THR A 255 11.86 1.25 14.89
CA THR A 255 12.38 -0.09 14.52
C THR A 255 13.68 0.03 13.74
N TYR A 256 13.71 0.86 12.70
CA TYR A 256 14.89 1.07 11.85
C TYR A 256 16.08 1.62 12.63
N LYS A 257 15.82 2.47 13.64
CA LYS A 257 16.85 2.96 14.57
C LYS A 257 17.23 1.97 15.68
N ARG A 258 16.56 0.80 15.77
CA ARG A 258 16.68 -0.20 16.84
C ARG A 258 16.34 0.33 18.23
N HIS A 259 15.48 1.35 18.30
CA HIS A 259 14.95 1.89 19.55
C HIS A 259 13.73 1.05 19.99
N TRP A 260 13.98 -0.19 20.40
CA TRP A 260 12.93 -1.18 20.67
C TRP A 260 11.87 -0.75 21.69
N LYS A 261 12.27 0.02 22.72
CA LYS A 261 11.35 0.57 23.73
C LYS A 261 10.31 1.53 23.12
N MET A 262 10.77 2.43 22.25
CA MET A 262 9.88 3.37 21.56
C MET A 262 9.00 2.65 20.54
N ALA A 263 9.56 1.70 19.79
CA ALA A 263 8.78 0.88 18.87
C ALA A 263 7.69 0.06 19.61
N TYR A 264 8.02 -0.52 20.77
CA TYR A 264 7.07 -1.18 21.66
C TYR A 264 5.97 -0.23 22.11
N PHE A 265 6.30 1.00 22.52
CA PHE A 265 5.31 1.99 22.98
C PHE A 265 4.24 2.28 21.92
N TYR A 266 4.64 2.55 20.67
CA TYR A 266 3.67 2.77 19.58
C TYR A 266 2.90 1.50 19.21
N ALA A 267 3.55 0.33 19.24
CA ALA A 267 2.86 -0.95 19.03
C ALA A 267 1.81 -1.22 20.12
N ASP A 268 2.09 -0.85 21.37
CA ASP A 268 1.15 -0.96 22.49
C ASP A 268 -0.06 -0.05 22.30
N LEU A 269 0.16 1.24 21.98
CA LEU A 269 -0.92 2.18 21.65
C LEU A 269 -1.81 1.64 20.51
N LEU A 270 -1.20 1.19 19.41
CA LEU A 270 -1.92 0.59 18.29
C LEU A 270 -2.70 -0.67 18.70
N SER A 271 -2.12 -1.53 19.52
CA SER A 271 -2.79 -2.76 19.97
C SER A 271 -4.03 -2.49 20.84
N LYS A 272 -4.01 -1.40 21.61
CA LYS A 272 -5.10 -0.99 22.51
C LYS A 272 -6.19 -0.23 21.76
N GLU A 273 -5.80 0.67 20.86
CA GLU A 273 -6.73 1.65 20.30
C GLU A 273 -7.19 1.34 18.87
N ASN A 274 -6.36 0.65 18.06
CA ASN A 274 -6.65 0.45 16.64
C ASN A 274 -7.34 -0.90 16.39
N ALA A 275 -8.47 -0.85 15.68
CA ALA A 275 -9.29 -2.02 15.37
C ALA A 275 -8.94 -2.73 14.04
N TRP A 276 -7.96 -2.23 13.29
CA TRP A 276 -7.70 -2.68 11.91
C TRP A 276 -7.00 -4.04 11.81
N SER A 277 -5.94 -4.26 12.58
CA SER A 277 -5.12 -5.48 12.49
C SER A 277 -4.62 -5.91 13.87
N LYS A 278 -5.56 -6.18 14.79
CA LYS A 278 -5.27 -6.44 16.21
C LYS A 278 -4.22 -7.52 16.43
N ALA A 279 -4.26 -8.61 15.64
CA ALA A 279 -3.28 -9.68 15.78
C ALA A 279 -1.86 -9.24 15.36
N THR A 280 -1.74 -8.38 14.34
CA THR A 280 -0.44 -7.84 13.92
C THR A 280 0.13 -6.87 14.94
N TYR A 281 -0.68 -5.96 15.49
CA TYR A 281 -0.19 -5.02 16.52
C TYR A 281 0.26 -5.76 17.78
N ALA A 282 -0.52 -6.73 18.26
CA ALA A 282 -0.14 -7.57 19.40
C ALA A 282 1.13 -8.39 19.12
N TYR A 283 1.28 -8.93 17.90
CA TYR A 283 2.51 -9.62 17.49
C TYR A 283 3.71 -8.69 17.49
N MET A 284 3.59 -7.48 16.94
CA MET A 284 4.68 -6.50 16.92
C MET A 284 5.07 -6.07 18.32
N LYS A 285 4.08 -5.81 19.19
CA LYS A 285 4.30 -5.53 20.60
C LYS A 285 5.10 -6.64 21.30
N ALA A 286 4.69 -7.90 21.13
CA ALA A 286 5.41 -9.06 21.66
C ALA A 286 6.83 -9.18 21.05
N ALA A 287 6.96 -8.93 19.76
CA ALA A 287 8.22 -8.99 19.03
C ALA A 287 9.22 -7.95 19.54
N TYR A 288 8.81 -6.70 19.77
CA TYR A 288 9.69 -5.69 20.35
C TYR A 288 10.09 -6.01 21.79
N LEU A 289 9.14 -6.48 22.60
CA LEU A 289 9.43 -6.91 23.97
C LEU A 289 10.46 -8.05 23.98
N SER A 290 10.40 -8.98 23.02
CA SER A 290 11.38 -10.07 22.90
C SER A 290 12.80 -9.62 22.48
N MET A 291 12.95 -8.39 21.96
CA MET A 291 14.25 -7.81 21.61
C MET A 291 14.92 -7.05 22.77
N LEU A 292 14.20 -6.81 23.86
CA LEU A 292 14.70 -6.11 25.03
C LEU A 292 15.47 -7.04 25.97
N SER A 293 16.36 -6.47 26.79
CA SER A 293 17.00 -7.23 27.88
C SER A 293 15.98 -7.56 28.98
N ARG A 294 16.26 -8.58 29.80
CA ARG A 294 15.36 -8.99 30.90
C ARG A 294 15.04 -7.85 31.87
N GLU A 295 16.02 -7.01 32.17
CA GLU A 295 15.88 -5.84 33.05
C GLU A 295 14.95 -4.80 32.43
N GLU A 296 15.07 -4.56 31.12
CA GLU A 296 14.20 -3.63 30.41
C GLU A 296 12.77 -4.17 30.31
N CYS A 297 12.57 -5.46 30.03
CA CYS A 297 11.24 -6.08 30.00
C CYS A 297 10.47 -5.90 31.31
N GLN A 298 11.15 -6.02 32.47
CA GLN A 298 10.53 -5.89 33.79
C GLN A 298 9.87 -4.52 33.99
N THR A 299 10.38 -3.47 33.35
CA THR A 299 9.82 -2.11 33.44
C THR A 299 8.42 -1.99 32.82
N PHE A 300 8.06 -2.89 31.90
CA PHE A 300 6.76 -2.88 31.22
C PHE A 300 5.70 -3.75 31.93
N GLY A 301 6.11 -4.63 32.85
CA GLY A 301 5.18 -5.49 33.60
C GLY A 301 4.43 -6.52 32.74
N GLU A 302 4.91 -6.78 31.51
CA GLU A 302 4.30 -7.72 30.58
C GLU A 302 5.27 -8.84 30.20
N SER A 303 4.72 -9.97 29.76
CA SER A 303 5.48 -11.10 29.23
C SER A 303 5.28 -11.22 27.72
N GLU A 304 6.37 -11.25 26.98
CA GLU A 304 6.39 -11.47 25.53
C GLU A 304 5.74 -12.81 25.17
N VAL A 305 5.97 -13.87 25.97
CA VAL A 305 5.35 -15.17 25.79
C VAL A 305 3.82 -15.08 25.95
N ALA A 306 3.35 -14.38 26.98
CA ALA A 306 1.92 -14.18 27.19
C ALA A 306 1.27 -13.39 26.05
N LEU A 307 1.95 -12.37 25.53
CA LEU A 307 1.48 -11.59 24.38
C LEU A 307 1.44 -12.43 23.10
N PHE A 308 2.48 -13.21 22.80
CA PHE A 308 2.47 -14.11 21.64
C PHE A 308 1.32 -15.13 21.70
N ARG A 309 1.03 -15.70 22.87
CA ARG A 309 -0.10 -16.64 23.07
C ARG A 309 -1.47 -16.02 22.78
N GLN A 310 -1.61 -14.69 22.92
CA GLN A 310 -2.87 -14.00 22.62
C GLN A 310 -3.09 -13.77 21.12
N VAL A 311 -2.01 -13.65 20.33
CA VAL A 311 -2.07 -13.31 18.89
C VAL A 311 -3.07 -14.17 18.09
N PRO A 312 -3.11 -15.52 18.21
CA PRO A 312 -4.09 -16.34 17.50
C PRO A 312 -5.56 -15.99 17.80
N GLY A 313 -5.86 -15.59 19.04
CA GLY A 313 -7.21 -15.23 19.49
C GLY A 313 -7.68 -13.84 19.02
N LEU A 314 -6.75 -13.00 18.55
CA LEU A 314 -7.04 -11.63 18.08
C LEU A 314 -7.35 -11.57 16.58
N LYS A 315 -7.37 -12.71 15.89
CA LYS A 315 -7.61 -12.79 14.45
C LYS A 315 -8.93 -12.15 14.06
N GLN A 316 -8.89 -11.21 13.12
CA GLN A 316 -10.09 -10.58 12.58
C GLN A 316 -10.42 -11.11 11.18
N LYS A 317 -11.69 -10.94 10.78
CA LYS A 317 -12.14 -11.14 9.41
C LYS A 317 -12.70 -9.81 8.91
N ILE A 318 -12.10 -9.27 7.87
CA ILE A 318 -12.58 -8.09 7.15
C ILE A 318 -13.18 -8.60 5.84
N ALA A 319 -14.46 -8.28 5.58
CA ALA A 319 -15.19 -8.79 4.42
C ALA A 319 -15.11 -10.34 4.26
N GLY A 320 -15.14 -11.07 5.37
CA GLY A 320 -15.08 -12.54 5.39
C GLY A 320 -13.68 -13.15 5.28
N LYS A 321 -12.63 -12.36 5.03
CA LYS A 321 -11.23 -12.84 4.92
C LYS A 321 -10.35 -12.24 6.02
N SER A 322 -9.34 -13.00 6.44
CA SER A 322 -8.33 -12.49 7.38
C SER A 322 -7.15 -11.90 6.63
N LEU A 323 -6.59 -10.82 7.18
CA LEU A 323 -5.43 -10.13 6.62
C LEU A 323 -4.22 -11.09 6.51
N PRO A 324 -3.47 -11.06 5.40
CA PRO A 324 -2.28 -11.92 5.22
C PRO A 324 -1.25 -11.78 6.33
N THR A 325 -1.03 -10.55 6.76
CA THR A 325 -0.08 -10.18 7.81
C THR A 325 -0.51 -10.74 9.16
N GLU A 326 -1.82 -10.80 9.45
CA GLU A 326 -2.33 -11.50 10.62
C GLU A 326 -2.12 -13.01 10.50
N LYS A 327 -2.42 -13.62 9.34
CA LYS A 327 -2.19 -15.06 9.14
C LYS A 327 -0.71 -15.42 9.34
N PHE A 328 0.20 -14.57 8.88
CA PHE A 328 1.64 -14.73 9.09
C PHE A 328 2.00 -14.63 10.57
N ALA A 329 1.61 -13.52 11.24
CA ALA A 329 1.86 -13.30 12.66
C ALA A 329 1.33 -14.45 13.54
N ILE A 330 0.10 -14.90 13.27
CA ILE A 330 -0.53 -16.03 13.97
C ILE A 330 0.27 -17.31 13.77
N ARG A 331 0.75 -17.59 12.54
CA ARG A 331 1.55 -18.78 12.26
C ARG A 331 2.84 -18.79 13.08
N LYS A 332 3.56 -17.67 13.10
CA LYS A 332 4.79 -17.53 13.90
C LYS A 332 4.51 -17.63 15.40
N ALA A 333 3.43 -17.03 15.88
CA ALA A 333 3.04 -17.04 17.28
C ALA A 333 2.61 -18.42 17.81
N ARG A 334 2.19 -19.36 16.95
CA ARG A 334 1.76 -20.71 17.38
C ARG A 334 2.81 -21.48 18.17
N ARG A 335 4.11 -21.26 17.91
CA ARG A 335 5.19 -21.93 18.66
C ARG A 335 5.22 -21.55 20.15
N TYR A 336 4.50 -20.49 20.55
CA TYR A 336 4.37 -20.08 21.94
C TYR A 336 3.26 -20.81 22.71
N ASN A 337 2.46 -21.65 22.04
CA ASN A 337 1.37 -22.43 22.66
C ASN A 337 1.86 -23.75 23.28
N VAL A 338 3.01 -23.70 23.92
CA VAL A 338 3.60 -24.79 24.71
C VAL A 338 4.12 -24.21 26.02
N GLU A 339 4.34 -25.04 27.03
CA GLU A 339 4.75 -24.59 28.38
C GLU A 339 6.07 -23.80 28.33
N ASN A 340 7.08 -24.36 27.68
CA ASN A 340 8.42 -23.77 27.52
C ASN A 340 8.71 -23.50 26.04
N PRO A 341 8.27 -22.35 25.50
CA PRO A 341 8.41 -22.06 24.08
C PRO A 341 9.83 -21.65 23.73
N ILE A 342 10.27 -22.06 22.54
CA ILE A 342 11.55 -21.63 21.96
C ILE A 342 11.32 -20.26 21.32
N PRO A 343 12.03 -19.19 21.72
CA PRO A 343 11.83 -17.85 21.17
C PRO A 343 12.14 -17.75 19.68
N LEU A 344 11.51 -16.78 19.01
CA LEU A 344 11.86 -16.39 17.64
C LEU A 344 13.20 -15.61 17.66
N PRO A 345 14.08 -15.80 16.66
CA PRO A 345 15.44 -15.22 16.70
C PRO A 345 15.48 -13.69 16.55
N ALA A 346 14.70 -13.13 15.61
CA ALA A 346 14.65 -11.69 15.35
C ALA A 346 13.28 -11.26 14.78
N PRO A 347 12.18 -11.40 15.55
CA PRO A 347 10.83 -11.28 15.00
C PRO A 347 10.49 -9.90 14.37
N PRO A 348 10.97 -8.74 14.88
CA PRO A 348 10.74 -7.47 14.20
C PRO A 348 11.47 -7.37 12.85
N LEU A 349 12.68 -7.94 12.73
CA LEU A 349 13.47 -7.91 11.50
C LEU A 349 12.90 -8.85 10.42
N GLU A 350 12.30 -9.97 10.84
CA GLU A 350 11.53 -10.83 9.93
C GLU A 350 10.29 -10.09 9.42
N MET A 351 9.55 -9.41 10.31
CA MET A 351 8.39 -8.61 9.90
C MET A 351 8.81 -7.42 9.02
N MET A 352 9.96 -6.80 9.30
CA MET A 352 10.54 -5.74 8.47
C MET A 352 10.76 -6.21 7.02
N TYR A 353 11.17 -7.48 6.81
CA TYR A 353 11.25 -8.03 5.46
C TYR A 353 9.90 -8.08 4.76
N ILE A 354 8.85 -8.51 5.46
CA ILE A 354 7.48 -8.55 4.96
C ILE A 354 7.00 -7.14 4.55
N TRP A 355 7.34 -6.12 5.33
CA TRP A 355 7.01 -4.72 5.04
C TRP A 355 8.06 -3.98 4.18
N ASN A 356 9.03 -4.70 3.60
CA ASN A 356 10.03 -4.13 2.69
C ASN A 356 10.95 -3.07 3.33
N GLY A 357 11.12 -3.10 4.65
CA GLY A 357 11.93 -2.14 5.41
C GLY A 357 13.43 -2.21 5.12
N TYR A 358 13.95 -3.34 4.60
CA TYR A 358 15.37 -3.46 4.18
C TYR A 358 15.74 -2.43 3.10
N THR A 359 14.79 -2.03 2.26
CA THR A 359 15.03 -1.01 1.22
C THR A 359 15.03 0.42 1.75
N VAL A 360 14.50 0.64 2.96
CA VAL A 360 14.58 1.91 3.69
C VAL A 360 15.95 1.99 4.36
N ILE A 361 16.29 1.02 5.21
CA ILE A 361 17.58 1.00 5.92
C ILE A 361 18.77 0.93 4.96
N GLY A 362 18.62 0.26 3.81
CA GLY A 362 19.70 0.09 2.82
C GLY A 362 20.18 1.40 2.17
N LYS A 363 19.53 2.54 2.45
CA LYS A 363 19.99 3.87 2.06
C LYS A 363 21.02 4.46 3.03
N HIS A 364 21.11 3.91 4.23
CA HIS A 364 21.97 4.36 5.32
C HIS A 364 22.79 3.19 5.84
N ARG A 365 24.12 3.32 5.68
CA ARG A 365 25.06 2.26 6.03
C ARG A 365 25.00 1.92 7.52
N ASP A 366 24.92 2.93 8.38
CA ASP A 366 24.82 2.80 9.84
C ASP A 366 23.58 2.03 10.30
N LEU A 367 22.41 2.31 9.70
CA LEU A 367 21.18 1.59 10.00
C LEU A 367 21.28 0.11 9.59
N THR A 368 21.84 -0.15 8.41
CA THR A 368 21.99 -1.52 7.88
C THR A 368 23.01 -2.33 8.68
N GLU A 369 24.16 -1.74 9.03
CA GLU A 369 25.16 -2.35 9.92
C GLU A 369 24.58 -2.64 11.30
N GLY A 370 23.77 -1.72 11.85
CA GLY A 370 23.08 -1.92 13.10
C GLY A 370 22.15 -3.13 13.08
N MET A 371 21.39 -3.32 12.00
CA MET A 371 20.52 -4.48 11.81
C MET A 371 21.31 -5.77 11.64
N LEU A 372 22.41 -5.74 10.87
CA LEU A 372 23.31 -6.88 10.71
C LEU A 372 23.87 -7.34 12.07
N LYS A 373 24.30 -6.40 12.92
CA LYS A 373 24.76 -6.71 14.28
C LYS A 373 23.69 -7.43 15.11
N THR A 374 22.44 -6.98 15.05
CA THR A 374 21.33 -7.65 15.73
C THR A 374 21.10 -9.09 15.22
N LEU A 375 21.31 -9.33 13.92
CA LEU A 375 21.22 -10.67 13.34
C LEU A 375 22.42 -11.55 13.70
N ASP A 376 23.62 -10.98 13.84
CA ASP A 376 24.81 -11.69 14.32
C ASP A 376 24.61 -12.16 15.77
N GLU A 377 24.07 -11.30 16.64
CA GLU A 377 23.72 -11.65 18.01
C GLU A 377 22.64 -12.77 18.06
N ALA A 378 21.65 -12.71 17.16
CA ALA A 378 20.64 -13.75 17.04
C ALA A 378 21.23 -15.08 16.55
N GLN A 379 22.13 -15.06 15.57
CA GLN A 379 22.84 -16.24 15.08
C GLN A 379 23.66 -16.89 16.20
N GLN A 380 24.44 -16.11 16.94
CA GLN A 380 25.24 -16.62 18.06
C GLN A 380 24.37 -17.29 19.12
N LYS A 381 23.21 -16.71 19.44
CA LYS A 381 22.24 -17.34 20.35
C LYS A 381 21.75 -18.68 19.79
N LEU A 382 21.42 -18.76 18.51
CA LEU A 382 20.98 -20.02 17.89
C LEU A 382 22.06 -21.11 17.93
N GLU A 383 23.33 -20.74 17.73
CA GLU A 383 24.48 -21.67 17.76
C GLU A 383 24.79 -22.18 19.18
N GLN A 384 24.52 -21.38 20.21
CA GLN A 384 24.74 -21.75 21.61
C GLN A 384 23.66 -22.69 22.17
N HIS A 385 22.46 -22.70 21.58
CA HIS A 385 21.36 -23.52 22.08
C HIS A 385 21.33 -24.91 21.42
N PRO A 386 20.86 -25.95 22.13
CA PRO A 386 20.68 -27.27 21.53
C PRO A 386 19.79 -27.22 20.29
N ARG A 387 20.07 -28.10 19.32
CA ARG A 387 19.20 -28.23 18.13
C ARG A 387 17.78 -28.60 18.55
N THR A 388 16.82 -27.92 17.95
CA THR A 388 15.38 -28.09 18.15
C THR A 388 14.70 -28.37 16.82
N GLU A 389 13.40 -28.64 16.84
CA GLU A 389 12.63 -28.81 15.61
C GLU A 389 12.59 -27.55 14.73
N PHE A 390 12.85 -26.37 15.29
CA PHE A 390 12.85 -25.08 14.58
C PHE A 390 14.24 -24.65 14.12
N SER A 391 15.31 -25.36 14.49
CA SER A 391 16.68 -24.86 14.31
C SER A 391 17.04 -24.57 12.85
N ILE A 392 16.62 -25.40 11.90
CA ILE A 392 16.91 -25.17 10.47
C ILE A 392 16.12 -23.97 9.94
N ASP A 393 14.83 -23.90 10.25
CA ASP A 393 13.97 -22.77 9.90
C ASP A 393 14.53 -21.45 10.47
N ASP A 394 14.87 -21.42 11.77
CA ASP A 394 15.41 -20.23 12.44
C ASP A 394 16.78 -19.80 11.85
N GLN A 395 17.66 -20.76 11.52
CA GLN A 395 18.94 -20.48 10.83
C GLN A 395 18.71 -19.92 9.41
N CYS A 396 17.74 -20.46 8.68
CA CYS A 396 17.41 -20.00 7.33
C CYS A 396 16.76 -18.60 7.36
N VAL A 397 15.92 -18.29 8.36
CA VAL A 397 15.41 -16.92 8.58
C VAL A 397 16.59 -15.96 8.78
N VAL A 398 17.48 -16.23 9.73
CA VAL A 398 18.62 -15.35 10.01
C VAL A 398 19.52 -15.22 8.78
N SER A 399 19.77 -16.31 8.05
CA SER A 399 20.57 -16.29 6.82
C SER A 399 19.94 -15.38 5.76
N LEU A 400 18.65 -15.53 5.47
CA LEU A 400 17.94 -14.67 4.51
C LEU A 400 18.06 -13.18 4.88
N LEU A 401 17.87 -12.85 6.16
CA LEU A 401 17.92 -11.47 6.66
C LEU A 401 19.35 -10.89 6.63
N LYS A 402 20.37 -11.70 6.95
CA LYS A 402 21.78 -11.30 6.83
C LYS A 402 22.16 -11.05 5.38
N GLY A 403 21.75 -11.94 4.47
CA GLY A 403 21.94 -11.77 3.03
C GLY A 403 21.35 -10.46 2.51
N LEU A 404 20.17 -10.06 3.01
CA LEU A 404 19.58 -8.76 2.68
C LEU A 404 20.41 -7.56 3.18
N CYS A 405 20.90 -7.60 4.43
CA CYS A 405 21.79 -6.54 4.94
C CYS A 405 23.08 -6.45 4.12
N LEU A 406 23.75 -7.58 3.91
CA LEU A 406 25.01 -7.65 3.17
C LEU A 406 24.86 -7.18 1.72
N LYS A 407 23.76 -7.56 1.07
CA LYS A 407 23.37 -7.04 -0.25
C LYS A 407 23.31 -5.51 -0.25
N HIS A 408 22.61 -4.92 0.71
CA HIS A 408 22.47 -3.45 0.80
C HIS A 408 23.78 -2.74 1.19
N LEU A 409 24.69 -3.42 1.88
CA LEU A 409 26.02 -2.93 2.21
C LEU A 409 27.03 -3.10 1.05
N GLY A 410 26.65 -3.76 -0.05
CA GLY A 410 27.51 -4.03 -1.20
C GLY A 410 28.40 -5.28 -1.07
N HIS A 411 28.24 -6.06 0.00
CA HIS A 411 28.94 -7.33 0.23
C HIS A 411 28.24 -8.46 -0.55
N HIS A 412 28.34 -8.38 -1.87
CA HIS A 412 27.56 -9.20 -2.79
C HIS A 412 27.83 -10.71 -2.68
N GLU A 413 29.09 -11.12 -2.58
CA GLU A 413 29.46 -12.54 -2.50
C GLU A 413 28.96 -13.18 -1.19
N GLU A 414 29.12 -12.46 -0.08
CA GLU A 414 28.60 -12.91 1.22
C GLU A 414 27.06 -12.98 1.21
N ALA A 415 26.39 -12.01 0.59
CA ALA A 415 24.94 -12.03 0.44
C ALA A 415 24.46 -13.26 -0.34
N GLU A 416 25.11 -13.56 -1.47
CA GLU A 416 24.83 -14.74 -2.29
C GLU A 416 25.10 -16.05 -1.53
N HIS A 417 26.15 -16.11 -0.72
CA HIS A 417 26.42 -17.25 0.16
C HIS A 417 25.24 -17.50 1.11
N TYR A 418 24.73 -16.47 1.80
CA TYR A 418 23.60 -16.63 2.70
C TYR A 418 22.30 -17.02 2.00
N PHE A 419 22.01 -16.49 0.81
CA PHE A 419 20.85 -16.94 0.03
C PHE A 419 20.99 -18.40 -0.37
N THR A 420 22.17 -18.80 -0.84
CA THR A 420 22.48 -20.20 -1.20
C THR A 420 22.33 -21.13 0.00
N LEU A 421 22.76 -20.71 1.19
CA LEU A 421 22.61 -21.48 2.43
C LEU A 421 21.14 -21.83 2.74
N VAL A 422 20.21 -20.91 2.47
CA VAL A 422 18.77 -21.18 2.58
C VAL A 422 18.33 -22.24 1.59
N LEU A 423 18.78 -22.15 0.32
CA LEU A 423 18.42 -23.11 -0.73
C LEU A 423 18.98 -24.51 -0.44
N CYS A 424 20.22 -24.61 0.05
CA CYS A 424 20.83 -25.89 0.43
C CYS A 424 20.08 -26.61 1.56
N ASN A 425 19.29 -25.89 2.36
CA ASN A 425 18.51 -26.45 3.46
C ASN A 425 17.02 -26.66 3.11
N GLU A 426 16.60 -26.49 1.84
CA GLU A 426 15.20 -26.58 1.41
C GLU A 426 14.48 -27.84 1.92
N THR A 427 15.08 -29.02 1.79
CA THR A 427 14.47 -30.29 2.19
C THR A 427 14.36 -30.48 3.69
N GLN A 428 15.04 -29.64 4.48
CA GLN A 428 15.07 -29.69 5.94
C GLN A 428 14.16 -28.64 6.58
N ILE A 429 13.67 -27.64 5.83
CA ILE A 429 12.73 -26.61 6.32
C ILE A 429 11.36 -27.24 6.58
N LYS A 430 10.85 -27.09 7.80
CA LYS A 430 9.61 -27.75 8.24
C LYS A 430 8.38 -26.84 8.28
N PHE A 431 8.55 -25.56 8.56
CA PHE A 431 7.46 -24.65 8.89
C PHE A 431 7.42 -23.41 7.99
N ASP A 432 8.57 -22.78 7.79
CA ASP A 432 8.72 -21.49 7.12
C ASP A 432 9.03 -21.66 5.63
N HIS A 433 8.16 -22.40 4.92
CA HIS A 433 8.31 -22.67 3.48
C HIS A 433 8.33 -21.42 2.57
N TYR A 434 8.05 -20.23 3.11
CA TYR A 434 8.23 -18.99 2.35
C TYR A 434 9.71 -18.63 2.15
N LEU A 435 10.63 -19.19 2.95
CA LEU A 435 12.05 -18.84 2.93
C LEU A 435 12.70 -19.12 1.58
N VAL A 436 12.49 -20.31 1.00
CA VAL A 436 13.11 -20.74 -0.26
C VAL A 436 12.71 -19.85 -1.44
N PRO A 437 11.41 -19.65 -1.77
CA PRO A 437 11.03 -18.77 -2.88
C PRO A 437 11.44 -17.30 -2.65
N ASN A 438 11.52 -16.84 -1.39
CA ASN A 438 12.02 -15.50 -1.10
C ASN A 438 13.55 -15.39 -1.21
N ALA A 439 14.32 -16.41 -0.84
CA ALA A 439 15.76 -16.47 -1.07
C ALA A 439 16.10 -16.46 -2.58
N LEU A 440 15.39 -17.27 -3.37
CA LEU A 440 15.50 -17.24 -4.84
C LEU A 440 15.16 -15.87 -5.43
N LEU A 441 14.10 -15.21 -4.92
CA LEU A 441 13.74 -13.85 -5.32
C LEU A 441 14.85 -12.85 -4.99
N GLU A 442 15.38 -12.83 -3.76
CA GLU A 442 16.42 -11.87 -3.38
C GLU A 442 17.74 -12.12 -4.11
N HIS A 443 18.12 -13.39 -4.31
CA HIS A 443 19.27 -13.79 -5.11
C HIS A 443 19.10 -13.37 -6.56
N GLY A 444 17.95 -13.65 -7.18
CA GLY A 444 17.66 -13.18 -8.54
C GLY A 444 17.70 -11.65 -8.67
N LEU A 445 17.21 -10.92 -7.66
CA LEU A 445 17.33 -9.46 -7.62
C LEU A 445 18.79 -8.98 -7.50
N LEU A 446 19.61 -9.66 -6.71
CA LEU A 446 21.06 -9.40 -6.60
C LEU A 446 21.77 -9.66 -7.93
N CYS A 447 21.47 -10.76 -8.61
CA CYS A 447 21.98 -11.07 -9.94
C CYS A 447 21.63 -9.97 -10.96
N LEU A 448 20.39 -9.44 -10.93
CA LEU A 448 20.01 -8.30 -11.78
C LEU A 448 20.79 -7.01 -11.47
N GLU A 449 21.16 -6.78 -10.21
CA GLU A 449 21.96 -5.62 -9.80
C GLU A 449 23.42 -5.73 -10.29
N GLN A 450 23.94 -6.96 -10.38
CA GLN A 450 25.27 -7.25 -10.93
C GLN A 450 25.30 -7.43 -12.45
N GLY A 451 24.16 -7.33 -13.14
CA GLY A 451 24.06 -7.55 -14.59
C GLY A 451 24.01 -9.03 -15.02
N ARG A 452 23.97 -9.99 -14.09
CA ARG A 452 23.80 -11.43 -14.33
C ARG A 452 22.34 -11.77 -14.67
N ARG A 453 21.88 -11.30 -15.82
CA ARG A 453 20.45 -11.33 -16.21
C ARG A 453 19.90 -12.74 -16.41
N GLU A 454 20.61 -13.59 -17.15
CA GLU A 454 20.11 -14.95 -17.47
C GLU A 454 19.91 -15.78 -16.20
N GLU A 455 20.89 -15.73 -15.30
CA GLU A 455 20.84 -16.37 -14.00
C GLU A 455 19.69 -15.82 -13.15
N ALA A 456 19.52 -14.50 -13.13
CA ALA A 456 18.38 -13.89 -12.45
C ALA A 456 17.04 -14.40 -12.96
N ILE A 457 16.85 -14.48 -14.28
CA ILE A 457 15.60 -14.97 -14.88
C ILE A 457 15.36 -16.44 -14.48
N LYS A 458 16.40 -17.28 -14.50
CA LYS A 458 16.32 -18.69 -14.06
C LYS A 458 15.86 -18.79 -12.60
N LEU A 459 16.50 -18.06 -11.69
CA LEU A 459 16.16 -18.04 -10.26
C LEU A 459 14.72 -17.54 -10.03
N LEU A 460 14.32 -16.47 -10.72
CA LEU A 460 13.00 -15.87 -10.59
C LEU A 460 11.88 -16.77 -11.14
N GLU A 461 12.09 -17.44 -12.28
CA GLU A 461 11.11 -18.41 -12.79
C GLU A 461 11.02 -19.66 -11.89
N MET A 462 12.15 -20.13 -11.35
CA MET A 462 12.17 -21.22 -10.37
C MET A 462 11.32 -20.88 -9.14
N ALA A 463 11.53 -19.68 -8.57
CA ALA A 463 10.76 -19.19 -7.42
C ALA A 463 9.25 -19.13 -7.67
N LYS A 464 8.84 -18.83 -8.92
CA LYS A 464 7.44 -18.65 -9.33
C LYS A 464 6.74 -19.98 -9.65
N GLN A 465 7.46 -20.93 -10.24
CA GLN A 465 6.85 -22.15 -10.79
C GLN A 465 6.85 -23.31 -9.79
N ASN A 466 7.88 -23.40 -8.95
CA ASN A 466 8.14 -24.58 -8.12
C ASN A 466 7.51 -24.50 -6.72
N TYR A 467 7.06 -23.33 -6.28
CA TYR A 467 6.60 -23.10 -4.90
C TYR A 467 5.17 -22.55 -4.88
N LYS A 468 4.31 -23.11 -4.02
CA LYS A 468 2.90 -22.71 -3.85
C LYS A 468 2.44 -22.89 -2.40
N ASN A 469 1.34 -22.24 -2.03
CA ASN A 469 0.66 -22.33 -0.74
C ASN A 469 1.51 -21.93 0.48
N TYR A 470 2.53 -21.10 0.28
CA TYR A 470 3.37 -20.59 1.36
C TYR A 470 2.86 -19.24 1.89
N SER A 471 3.35 -18.86 3.07
CA SER A 471 2.98 -17.59 3.70
C SER A 471 3.40 -16.40 2.83
N MET A 472 2.50 -15.44 2.62
CA MET A 472 2.75 -14.23 1.82
C MET A 472 3.07 -14.49 0.33
N GLU A 473 2.60 -15.62 -0.24
CA GLU A 473 2.84 -16.00 -1.64
C GLU A 473 2.49 -14.91 -2.66
N SER A 474 1.30 -14.31 -2.57
CA SER A 474 0.87 -13.26 -3.51
C SER A 474 1.83 -12.09 -3.57
N ARG A 475 2.41 -11.70 -2.42
CA ARG A 475 3.41 -10.63 -2.34
C ARG A 475 4.71 -11.05 -3.04
N THR A 476 5.20 -12.25 -2.77
CA THR A 476 6.43 -12.77 -3.39
C THR A 476 6.26 -12.90 -4.90
N HIS A 477 5.13 -13.43 -5.38
CA HIS A 477 4.82 -13.51 -6.81
C HIS A 477 4.75 -12.15 -7.49
N PHE A 478 4.15 -11.14 -6.85
CA PHE A 478 4.12 -9.78 -7.40
C PHE A 478 5.54 -9.21 -7.57
N ARG A 479 6.42 -9.43 -6.58
CA ARG A 479 7.82 -9.00 -6.66
C ARG A 479 8.59 -9.73 -7.76
N ILE A 480 8.39 -11.04 -7.88
CA ILE A 480 9.01 -11.86 -8.95
C ILE A 480 8.57 -11.36 -10.33
N GLN A 481 7.28 -11.15 -10.56
CA GLN A 481 6.77 -10.67 -11.84
C GLN A 481 7.33 -9.29 -12.20
N ALA A 482 7.40 -8.37 -11.23
CA ALA A 482 7.99 -7.06 -11.45
C ALA A 482 9.49 -7.15 -11.80
N ALA A 483 10.22 -8.08 -11.17
CA ALA A 483 11.63 -8.33 -11.47
C ALA A 483 11.81 -8.94 -12.87
N LEU A 484 11.01 -9.93 -13.25
CA LEU A 484 11.02 -10.57 -14.57
C LEU A 484 10.69 -9.58 -15.69
N HIS A 485 9.68 -8.73 -15.49
CA HIS A 485 9.33 -7.69 -16.45
C HIS A 485 10.49 -6.71 -16.65
N LYS A 486 11.15 -6.30 -15.56
CA LYS A 486 12.34 -5.43 -15.64
C LYS A 486 13.50 -6.12 -16.38
N ALA A 487 13.74 -7.40 -16.11
CA ALA A 487 14.80 -8.16 -16.76
C ALA A 487 14.58 -8.24 -18.29
N ARG A 488 13.35 -8.55 -18.72
CA ARG A 488 12.96 -8.67 -20.15
C ARG A 488 12.89 -7.34 -20.89
N ALA A 489 12.40 -6.27 -20.25
CA ALA A 489 12.35 -4.94 -20.87
C ALA A 489 13.75 -4.37 -21.21
N THR A 490 14.81 -4.89 -20.58
CA THR A 490 16.19 -4.48 -20.86
C THR A 490 16.73 -5.13 -22.15
N GLU A 491 16.11 -6.21 -22.67
CA GLU A 491 16.44 -6.81 -23.97
C GLU A 491 16.05 -5.90 -25.13
N GLN A 492 14.82 -5.38 -25.12
CA GLN A 492 14.27 -4.58 -26.21
C GLN A 492 14.96 -3.23 -26.42
N ASN A 493 15.58 -2.67 -25.37
CA ASN A 493 16.34 -1.43 -25.47
C ASN A 493 17.80 -1.65 -25.91
N GLY A 494 18.32 -2.89 -25.81
CA GLY A 494 19.68 -3.25 -26.24
C GLY A 494 19.78 -3.58 -27.73
N GLU A 495 18.69 -4.02 -28.36
CA GLU A 495 18.65 -4.39 -29.79
C GLU A 495 18.36 -3.20 -30.73
N ASN A 496 17.96 -2.04 -30.20
CA ASN A 496 17.63 -0.83 -30.98
C ASN A 496 18.70 0.28 -30.92
N SER A 497 19.97 -0.08 -30.75
CA SER A 497 21.08 0.83 -31.03
C SER A 497 21.61 0.54 -32.44
N PRO A 498 21.19 1.25 -33.50
CA PRO A 498 21.89 1.15 -34.76
C PRO A 498 23.27 1.77 -34.56
N SER A 499 24.30 0.92 -34.53
CA SER A 499 25.67 1.34 -34.78
C SER A 499 25.68 2.06 -36.12
N SER A 500 25.80 3.38 -36.09
CA SER A 500 26.08 4.18 -37.27
C SER A 500 27.53 4.66 -37.17
N PRO A 501 28.28 4.58 -38.29
CA PRO A 501 29.74 4.64 -38.35
C PRO A 501 30.36 5.99 -37.97
#